data_AF-A0A928XTR0-F1
#
_entry.id   AF-A0A928XTR0-F1
#
_cell.length_a   1.000
_cell.length_b   1.000
_cell.length_c   1.000
_cell.angle_alpha   90.00
_cell.angle_beta   90.00
_cell.angle_gamma   90.00
#
_symmetry.space_group_name_H-M   'P 1'
#
loop_
_entity.id
_entity.type
_entity.pdbx_description
1 polymer ?
#
loop_
_entity_poly.entity_id
_entity_poly.type
_entity_poly.pdbx_seq_one_letter_code
_entity_poly.pdbx_strand_id
1 'polypeptide(L)'
;MTRFNANEVLELALSIERTGEAFYRRAEQSVSDQKVRDTFRTLALEEVDHERVFRRMLERIGRFDPGDGASEDYYAYLRAYVDNVVFSQERASELLDTARDTEAALRFAMQREQDAILFYLELKNLVPVEEHEVIDRILTEERGHFTKLAGLLGEGAREPA
;
A
#
# COMPACT_ATOMS: atom_id res chain seq x y z
N MET A 1 -23.58 15.76 12.06
CA MET A 1 -22.77 14.54 12.30
C MET A 1 -22.59 13.89 10.95
N THR A 2 -21.37 13.94 10.42
CA THR A 2 -21.07 13.45 9.08
C THR A 2 -20.98 11.94 9.17
N ARG A 3 -21.95 11.21 8.63
CA ARG A 3 -21.84 9.75 8.50
C ARG A 3 -20.61 9.45 7.66
N PHE A 4 -19.57 8.95 8.33
CA PHE A 4 -18.45 8.28 7.70
C PHE A 4 -19.00 7.20 6.79
N ASN A 5 -18.54 7.16 5.54
CA ASN A 5 -19.06 6.29 4.50
C ASN A 5 -17.90 5.66 3.74
N ALA A 6 -18.16 4.55 3.05
CA ALA A 6 -17.14 3.77 2.34
C ALA A 6 -16.23 4.60 1.42
N ASN A 7 -16.71 5.74 0.90
CA ASN A 7 -15.92 6.60 0.03
C ASN A 7 -14.72 7.21 0.76
N GLU A 8 -14.84 7.57 2.03
CA GLU A 8 -13.70 8.12 2.77
C GLU A 8 -12.60 7.07 2.94
N VAL A 9 -12.96 5.81 3.14
CA VAL A 9 -11.98 4.71 3.28
C VAL A 9 -11.36 4.35 1.92
N LEU A 10 -12.13 4.43 0.84
CA LEU A 10 -11.61 4.27 -0.53
C LEU A 10 -10.68 5.42 -0.94
N GLU A 11 -10.93 6.64 -0.49
CA GLU A 11 -10.01 7.77 -0.68
C GLU A 11 -8.70 7.56 0.08
N LEU A 12 -8.75 6.94 1.27
CA LEU A 12 -7.53 6.51 1.95
C LEU A 12 -6.79 5.45 1.12
N ALA A 13 -7.48 4.43 0.58
CA ALA A 13 -6.87 3.43 -0.30
C ALA A 13 -6.17 4.08 -1.52
N LEU A 14 -6.84 5.03 -2.19
CA LEU A 14 -6.25 5.81 -3.29
C LEU A 14 -4.98 6.57 -2.86
N SER A 15 -4.96 7.08 -1.64
CA SER A 15 -3.77 7.76 -1.10
C SER A 15 -2.65 6.78 -0.78
N ILE A 16 -2.96 5.55 -0.32
CA ILE A 16 -1.97 4.48 -0.13
C ILE A 16 -1.24 4.20 -1.43
N GLU A 17 -1.98 3.93 -2.51
CA GLU A 17 -1.43 3.64 -3.84
C GLU A 17 -0.56 4.79 -4.39
N ARG A 18 -1.03 6.03 -4.27
CA ARG A 18 -0.26 7.21 -4.72
C ARG A 18 1.06 7.35 -3.96
N THR A 19 1.04 7.08 -2.66
CA THR A 19 2.27 7.15 -1.85
C THR A 19 3.19 5.96 -2.09
N GLY A 20 2.65 4.78 -2.42
CA GLY A 20 3.42 3.60 -2.83
C GLY A 20 4.12 3.81 -4.16
N GLU A 21 3.39 4.30 -5.17
CA GLU A 21 3.95 4.70 -6.47
C GLU A 21 5.10 5.70 -6.30
N ALA A 22 4.87 6.81 -5.58
CA ALA A 22 5.88 7.83 -5.36
C ALA A 22 7.11 7.29 -4.63
N PHE A 23 6.91 6.39 -3.66
CA PHE A 23 8.00 5.70 -2.98
C PHE A 23 8.81 4.84 -3.97
N TYR A 24 8.16 3.96 -4.73
CA TYR A 24 8.85 3.06 -5.66
C TYR A 24 9.59 3.80 -6.76
N ARG A 25 9.01 4.88 -7.31
CA ARG A 25 9.70 5.76 -8.26
C ARG A 25 10.99 6.36 -7.72
N ARG A 26 10.99 6.71 -6.44
CA ARG A 26 12.17 7.28 -5.80
C ARG A 26 13.18 6.22 -5.40
N ALA A 27 12.72 5.07 -4.90
CA ALA A 27 13.58 3.94 -4.57
C ALA A 27 14.31 3.40 -5.82
N GLU A 28 13.62 3.35 -6.98
CA GLU A 28 14.21 3.01 -8.28
C GLU A 28 15.45 3.87 -8.62
N GLN A 29 15.41 5.16 -8.29
CA GLN A 29 16.48 6.12 -8.59
C GLN A 29 17.68 6.01 -7.65
N SER A 30 17.48 5.45 -6.45
CA SER A 30 18.49 5.42 -5.40
C SER A 30 19.28 4.12 -5.34
N VAL A 31 18.72 3.01 -5.82
CA VAL A 31 19.39 1.69 -5.78
C VAL A 31 20.33 1.46 -6.96
N SER A 32 21.46 0.81 -6.69
CA SER A 32 22.47 0.49 -7.72
C SER A 32 22.19 -0.83 -8.45
N ASP A 33 21.69 -1.83 -7.73
CA ASP A 33 21.38 -3.16 -8.26
C ASP A 33 20.28 -3.08 -9.35
N GLN A 34 20.56 -3.66 -10.52
CA GLN A 34 19.67 -3.60 -11.68
C GLN A 34 18.37 -4.38 -11.46
N LYS A 35 18.44 -5.55 -10.80
CA LYS A 35 17.27 -6.40 -10.55
C LYS A 35 16.32 -5.74 -9.54
N VAL A 36 16.87 -5.12 -8.50
CA VAL A 36 16.08 -4.35 -7.52
C VAL A 36 15.47 -3.12 -8.17
N ARG A 37 16.25 -2.37 -8.97
CA ARG A 37 15.77 -1.20 -9.72
C ARG A 37 14.60 -1.57 -10.64
N ASP A 38 14.74 -2.62 -11.44
CA ASP A 38 13.67 -3.06 -12.34
C ASP A 38 12.44 -3.56 -11.58
N THR A 39 12.64 -4.19 -10.41
CA THR A 39 11.53 -4.59 -9.55
C THR A 39 10.74 -3.39 -9.02
N PHE A 40 11.42 -2.37 -8.49
CA PHE A 40 10.76 -1.14 -8.04
C PHE A 40 10.05 -0.40 -9.19
N ARG A 41 10.63 -0.39 -10.40
CA ARG A 41 9.94 0.16 -11.57
C ARG A 41 8.64 -0.57 -11.86
N THR A 42 8.63 -1.90 -11.79
CA THR A 42 7.43 -2.72 -12.02
C THR A 42 6.38 -2.44 -10.95
N LEU A 43 6.76 -2.45 -9.66
CA LEU A 43 5.84 -2.19 -8.55
C LEU A 43 5.22 -0.80 -8.66
N ALA A 44 5.99 0.22 -9.03
CA ALA A 44 5.46 1.57 -9.28
C ALA A 44 4.38 1.61 -10.39
N LEU A 45 4.44 0.70 -11.37
CA LEU A 45 3.41 0.63 -12.42
C LEU A 45 2.17 -0.12 -11.93
N GLU A 46 2.35 -1.16 -11.11
CA GLU A 46 1.27 -1.94 -10.51
C GLU A 46 0.42 -1.06 -9.56
N GLU A 47 1.06 -0.21 -8.75
CA GLU A 47 0.37 0.77 -7.87
C GLU A 47 -0.51 1.77 -8.65
N VAL A 48 -0.09 2.17 -9.86
CA VAL A 48 -0.92 3.01 -10.75
C VAL A 48 -2.16 2.25 -11.21
N ASP A 49 -2.04 0.95 -11.47
CA ASP A 49 -3.16 0.10 -11.86
C ASP A 49 -4.10 -0.17 -10.70
N HIS A 50 -3.59 -0.37 -9.49
CA HIS A 50 -4.35 -0.46 -8.25
C HIS A 50 -5.12 0.84 -7.95
N GLU A 51 -4.47 2.01 -8.06
CA GLU A 51 -5.14 3.32 -7.92
C GLU A 51 -6.33 3.43 -8.89
N ARG A 52 -6.17 2.99 -10.14
CA ARG A 52 -7.25 2.97 -11.12
C ARG A 52 -8.38 2.02 -10.73
N VAL A 53 -8.05 0.87 -10.12
CA VAL A 53 -9.05 -0.08 -9.62
C VAL A 53 -9.86 0.54 -8.48
N PHE A 54 -9.20 1.09 -7.47
CA PHE A 54 -9.88 1.74 -6.35
C PHE A 54 -10.69 2.97 -6.79
N ARG A 55 -10.21 3.73 -7.79
CA ARG A 55 -10.97 4.86 -8.35
C ARG A 55 -12.27 4.41 -9.00
N ARG A 56 -12.23 3.35 -9.83
CA ARG A 56 -13.45 2.79 -10.44
C ARG A 56 -14.41 2.23 -9.39
N MET A 57 -13.88 1.64 -8.33
CA MET A 57 -14.66 1.15 -7.20
C MET A 57 -15.36 2.30 -6.48
N LEU A 58 -14.65 3.39 -6.18
CA LEU A 58 -15.20 4.62 -5.60
C LEU A 58 -16.32 5.23 -6.47
N GLU A 59 -16.14 5.27 -7.80
CA GLU A 59 -17.15 5.75 -8.74
C GLU A 59 -18.42 4.87 -8.76
N ARG A 60 -18.29 3.56 -8.50
CA ARG A 60 -19.40 2.60 -8.47
C ARG A 60 -20.18 2.62 -7.16
N ILE A 61 -19.48 2.68 -6.02
CA ILE A 61 -20.05 2.41 -4.69
C ILE A 61 -21.01 3.51 -4.22
N GLY A 62 -20.99 4.70 -4.83
CA GLY A 62 -21.94 5.76 -4.48
C GLY A 62 -21.90 6.07 -2.97
N ARG A 63 -23.06 6.22 -2.31
CA ARG A 63 -23.09 6.24 -0.84
C ARG A 63 -23.41 4.84 -0.31
N PHE A 64 -22.42 4.16 0.23
CA PHE A 64 -22.60 2.92 0.99
C PHE A 64 -22.44 3.18 2.49
N ASP A 65 -23.43 2.72 3.25
CA ASP A 65 -23.46 2.74 4.71
C ASP A 65 -23.43 1.26 5.16
N PRO A 66 -22.31 0.78 5.75
CA PRO A 66 -22.22 -0.60 6.23
C PRO A 66 -23.14 -0.87 7.45
N GLY A 67 -23.94 0.12 7.87
CA GLY A 67 -24.86 0.00 9.00
C GLY A 67 -24.12 -0.02 10.33
N ASP A 68 -24.62 -0.79 11.28
CA ASP A 68 -24.04 -0.90 12.63
C ASP A 68 -22.67 -1.62 12.66
N GLY A 69 -22.15 -2.06 11.51
CA GLY A 69 -20.89 -2.79 11.39
C GLY A 69 -19.63 -1.95 11.56
N ALA A 70 -19.72 -0.61 11.53
CA ALA A 70 -18.58 0.28 11.65
C ALA A 70 -18.93 1.53 12.49
N SER A 71 -18.36 1.63 13.69
CA SER A 71 -18.54 2.80 14.56
C SER A 71 -17.72 4.00 14.08
N GLU A 72 -18.10 5.22 14.50
CA GLU A 72 -17.28 6.42 14.26
C GLU A 72 -15.84 6.25 14.80
N ASP A 73 -15.69 5.57 15.95
CA ASP A 73 -14.39 5.25 16.54
C ASP A 73 -13.54 4.35 15.64
N TYR A 74 -14.15 3.40 14.94
CA TYR A 74 -13.45 2.51 14.03
C TYR A 74 -12.94 3.27 12.79
N TYR A 75 -13.74 4.17 12.24
CA TYR A 75 -13.28 5.05 11.15
C TYR A 75 -12.17 6.01 11.59
N ALA A 76 -12.29 6.58 12.80
CA ALA A 76 -11.25 7.43 13.38
C ALA A 76 -9.93 6.66 13.58
N TYR A 77 -10.02 5.41 14.03
CA TYR A 77 -8.88 4.49 14.11
C TYR A 77 -8.25 4.28 12.73
N LEU A 78 -9.02 3.96 11.69
CA LEU A 78 -8.47 3.71 10.35
C LEU A 78 -7.77 4.95 9.78
N ARG A 79 -8.34 6.14 9.98
CA ARG A 79 -7.68 7.39 9.58
C ARG A 79 -6.37 7.59 10.34
N ALA A 80 -6.39 7.43 11.66
CA ALA A 80 -5.17 7.55 12.46
C ALA A 80 -4.12 6.51 12.08
N TYR A 81 -4.52 5.27 11.79
CA TYR A 81 -3.63 4.21 11.31
C TYR A 81 -2.99 4.61 9.98
N VAL A 82 -3.77 5.08 9.02
CA VAL A 82 -3.24 5.53 7.73
C VAL A 82 -2.28 6.72 7.89
N ASP A 83 -2.67 7.75 8.66
CA ASP A 83 -1.85 8.95 8.86
C ASP A 83 -0.53 8.66 9.59
N ASN A 84 -0.53 7.75 10.56
CA ASN A 84 0.64 7.53 11.44
C ASN A 84 1.46 6.30 11.08
N VAL A 85 0.85 5.28 10.47
CA VAL A 85 1.53 4.02 10.13
C VAL A 85 1.89 3.99 8.65
N VAL A 86 0.91 4.28 7.77
CA VAL A 86 1.09 4.17 6.32
C VAL A 86 1.77 5.40 5.71
N PHE A 87 1.43 6.60 6.21
CA PHE A 87 1.88 7.90 5.67
C PHE A 87 2.95 8.60 6.49
N SER A 88 3.59 7.95 7.46
CA SER A 88 4.65 8.60 8.25
C SER A 88 5.79 9.11 7.33
N GLN A 89 5.72 10.40 6.99
CA GLN A 89 6.68 11.09 6.11
C GLN A 89 8.09 11.09 6.70
N GLU A 90 8.19 11.05 8.03
CA GLU A 90 9.45 10.93 8.76
C GLU A 90 10.18 9.63 8.41
N ARG A 91 9.48 8.48 8.28
CA ARG A 91 10.11 7.22 7.89
C ARG A 91 10.54 7.24 6.42
N ALA A 92 9.71 7.78 5.53
CA ALA A 92 10.05 7.87 4.11
C ALA A 92 11.25 8.79 3.87
N SER A 93 11.28 9.98 4.49
CA SER A 93 12.37 10.95 4.34
C SER A 93 13.69 10.46 4.94
N GLU A 94 13.69 9.87 6.14
CA GLU A 94 14.89 9.36 6.80
C GLU A 94 15.51 8.18 6.04
N LEU A 95 14.69 7.32 5.42
CA LEU A 95 15.17 6.17 4.64
C LEU A 95 15.68 6.57 3.26
N LEU A 96 15.15 7.64 2.66
CA LEU A 96 15.60 8.16 1.37
C LEU A 96 16.98 8.83 1.44
N ASP A 97 17.33 9.46 2.56
CA ASP A 97 18.70 9.94 2.80
C ASP A 97 19.67 8.78 3.11
N THR A 98 19.14 7.65 3.56
CA THR A 98 19.88 6.39 3.80
C THR A 98 19.94 5.49 2.56
N ALA A 99 19.30 5.88 1.44
CA ALA A 99 19.07 5.07 0.23
C ALA A 99 20.32 4.75 -0.62
N ARG A 100 21.53 4.84 -0.05
CA ARG A 100 22.68 4.05 -0.51
C ARG A 100 22.57 2.58 -0.08
N ASP A 101 21.66 2.26 0.83
CA ASP A 101 21.43 0.92 1.34
C ASP A 101 20.21 0.25 0.67
N THR A 102 20.50 -0.61 -0.30
CA THR A 102 19.51 -1.45 -1.00
C THR A 102 18.70 -2.33 -0.03
N GLU A 103 19.32 -2.84 1.04
CA GLU A 103 18.63 -3.66 2.03
C GLU A 103 17.61 -2.84 2.82
N ALA A 104 17.98 -1.63 3.25
CA ALA A 104 17.04 -0.72 3.92
C ALA A 104 15.83 -0.39 3.04
N ALA A 105 16.05 -0.12 1.76
CA ALA A 105 14.98 0.15 0.80
C ALA A 105 14.04 -1.05 0.62
N LEU A 106 14.59 -2.27 0.50
CA LEU A 106 13.79 -3.50 0.39
C LEU A 106 12.98 -3.78 1.65
N ARG A 107 13.56 -3.61 2.85
CA ARG A 107 12.85 -3.80 4.12
C ARG A 107 11.69 -2.82 4.27
N PHE A 108 11.89 -1.58 3.86
CA PHE A 108 10.83 -0.58 3.90
C PHE A 108 9.72 -0.86 2.88
N ALA A 109 10.09 -1.25 1.65
CA ALA A 109 9.13 -1.70 0.65
C ALA A 109 8.25 -2.84 1.20
N MET A 110 8.87 -3.86 1.81
CA MET A 110 8.14 -4.96 2.44
C MET A 110 7.18 -4.49 3.55
N GLN A 111 7.59 -3.53 4.37
CA GLN A 111 6.72 -2.97 5.40
C GLN A 111 5.52 -2.25 4.77
N ARG A 112 5.73 -1.49 3.68
CA ARG A 112 4.64 -0.82 2.97
C ARG A 112 3.63 -1.81 2.40
N GLU A 113 4.09 -2.88 1.76
CA GLU A 113 3.21 -3.95 1.26
C GLU A 113 2.37 -4.55 2.39
N GLN A 114 3.01 -4.81 3.54
CA GLN A 114 2.31 -5.35 4.70
C GLN A 114 1.25 -4.39 5.25
N ASP A 115 1.56 -3.09 5.32
CA ASP A 115 0.62 -2.08 5.80
C ASP A 115 -0.57 -1.89 4.84
N ALA A 116 -0.33 -1.94 3.52
CA ALA A 116 -1.37 -1.94 2.50
C ALA A 116 -2.28 -3.18 2.62
N ILE A 117 -1.70 -4.38 2.76
CA ILE A 117 -2.44 -5.63 2.97
C ILE A 117 -3.37 -5.53 4.19
N LEU A 118 -2.84 -5.04 5.32
CA LEU A 118 -3.64 -4.88 6.54
C LEU A 118 -4.79 -3.91 6.31
N PHE A 119 -4.53 -2.76 5.69
CA PHE A 119 -5.58 -1.80 5.38
C PHE A 119 -6.65 -2.37 4.44
N TYR A 120 -6.27 -3.13 3.41
CA TYR A 120 -7.22 -3.70 2.45
C TYR A 120 -8.08 -4.81 3.04
N LEU A 121 -7.59 -5.53 4.06
CA LEU A 121 -8.41 -6.45 4.84
C LEU A 121 -9.51 -5.70 5.61
N GLU A 122 -9.20 -4.55 6.20
CA GLU A 122 -10.18 -3.71 6.89
C GLU A 122 -11.16 -3.07 5.89
N LEU A 123 -10.66 -2.53 4.78
CA LEU A 123 -11.48 -1.94 3.71
C LEU A 123 -12.53 -2.94 3.18
N LYS A 124 -12.17 -4.22 3.03
CA LYS A 124 -13.09 -5.25 2.56
C LYS A 124 -14.35 -5.35 3.41
N ASN A 125 -14.24 -5.16 4.73
CA ASN A 125 -15.38 -5.20 5.65
C ASN A 125 -16.26 -3.95 5.55
N LEU A 126 -15.81 -2.91 4.84
CA LEU A 126 -16.44 -1.60 4.76
C LEU A 126 -17.03 -1.29 3.39
N VAL A 127 -16.94 -2.23 2.45
CA VAL A 127 -17.51 -2.13 1.09
C VAL A 127 -18.56 -3.21 0.83
N PRO A 128 -19.44 -3.03 -0.17
CA PRO A 128 -20.39 -4.06 -0.58
C PRO A 128 -19.70 -5.37 -0.97
N VAL A 129 -20.39 -6.50 -0.76
CA VAL A 129 -19.86 -7.85 -1.05
C VAL A 129 -19.48 -8.02 -2.52
N GLU A 130 -20.15 -7.30 -3.43
CA GLU A 130 -19.89 -7.29 -4.86
C GLU A 130 -18.49 -6.77 -5.23
N GLU A 131 -17.83 -6.07 -4.32
CA GLU A 131 -16.50 -5.48 -4.51
C GLU A 131 -15.40 -6.36 -3.90
N HIS A 132 -15.78 -7.39 -3.12
CA HIS A 132 -14.84 -8.25 -2.40
C HIS A 132 -13.89 -9.00 -3.31
N GLU A 133 -14.37 -9.48 -4.46
CA GLU A 133 -13.52 -10.18 -5.44
C GLU A 133 -12.44 -9.25 -6.00
N VAL A 134 -12.75 -7.97 -6.18
CA VAL A 134 -11.78 -6.98 -6.66
C VAL A 134 -10.70 -6.74 -5.60
N ILE A 135 -11.10 -6.60 -4.33
CA ILE A 135 -10.15 -6.44 -3.22
C ILE A 135 -9.30 -7.70 -3.03
N ASP A 136 -9.88 -8.89 -3.14
CA ASP A 136 -9.14 -10.16 -3.01
C ASP A 136 -8.05 -10.33 -4.08
N ARG A 137 -8.29 -9.82 -5.29
CA ARG A 137 -7.26 -9.79 -6.33
C ARG A 137 -6.11 -8.87 -5.96
N ILE A 138 -6.38 -7.64 -5.52
CA ILE A 138 -5.34 -6.70 -5.07
C ILE A 138 -4.57 -7.29 -3.88
N LEU A 139 -5.25 -7.84 -2.87
CA LEU A 139 -4.61 -8.54 -1.75
C LEU A 139 -3.69 -9.69 -2.18
N THR A 140 -4.02 -10.37 -3.27
CA THR A 140 -3.19 -11.44 -3.82
C THR A 140 -1.94 -10.87 -4.50
N GLU A 141 -2.07 -9.75 -5.20
CA GLU A 141 -0.98 -9.02 -5.85
C GLU A 141 -0.01 -8.45 -4.80
N GLU A 142 -0.48 -7.78 -3.74
CA GLU A 142 0.40 -7.24 -2.67
C GLU A 142 1.17 -8.34 -1.92
N ARG A 143 0.54 -9.50 -1.68
CA ARG A 143 1.24 -10.65 -1.09
C ARG A 143 2.34 -11.16 -2.02
N GLY A 144 2.10 -11.08 -3.33
CA GLY A 144 3.09 -11.35 -4.37
C GLY A 144 4.25 -10.34 -4.33
N HIS A 145 3.93 -9.04 -4.22
CA HIS A 145 4.92 -7.97 -4.08
C HIS A 145 5.82 -8.20 -2.86
N PHE A 146 5.22 -8.44 -1.69
CA PHE A 146 5.95 -8.75 -0.46
C PHE A 146 6.89 -9.94 -0.64
N THR A 147 6.40 -11.03 -1.24
CA THR A 147 7.19 -12.25 -1.47
C THR A 147 8.37 -11.98 -2.42
N LYS A 148 8.15 -11.20 -3.48
CA LYS A 148 9.19 -10.80 -4.44
C LYS A 148 10.28 -9.97 -3.77
N LEU A 149 9.89 -8.99 -2.95
CA LEU A 149 10.82 -8.14 -2.20
C LEU A 149 11.62 -8.94 -1.17
N ALA A 150 10.97 -9.85 -0.44
CA ALA A 150 11.63 -10.73 0.52
C ALA A 150 12.67 -11.65 -0.16
N GLY A 151 12.36 -12.13 -1.38
CA GLY A 151 13.30 -12.90 -2.20
C GLY A 151 14.57 -12.12 -2.53
N LEU A 152 14.42 -10.86 -2.99
CA LEU A 152 15.55 -9.97 -3.30
C LEU A 152 16.42 -9.69 -2.07
N LEU A 153 15.81 -9.48 -0.92
CA LEU A 153 16.53 -9.26 0.34
C LEU A 153 17.33 -10.50 0.77
N GLY A 154 16.73 -11.69 0.62
CA GLY A 154 17.37 -12.97 0.94
C GLY A 154 18.51 -13.36 -0.01
N GLU A 155 18.49 -12.90 -1.26
CA GLU A 155 19.57 -13.06 -2.23
C GLU A 155 20.77 -12.16 -1.89
N GLY A 156 20.54 -10.89 -1.54
CA GLY A 156 21.59 -9.95 -1.14
C GLY A 156 22.33 -10.35 0.15
N ALA A 157 21.65 -11.02 1.09
CA ALA A 157 22.26 -11.51 2.32
C ALA A 157 23.14 -12.77 2.14
N ARG A 158 23.16 -13.38 0.94
CA ARG A 158 23.88 -14.64 0.66
C ARG A 158 25.21 -14.47 -0.08
N GLU A 159 25.61 -13.25 -0.43
CA GLU A 159 26.95 -12.96 -0.94
C GLU A 159 27.85 -12.43 0.19
N PRO A 160 28.64 -13.27 0.88
CA PRO A 160 29.85 -12.80 1.54
C PRO A 160 30.97 -12.63 0.50
N ALA A 161 31.75 -11.56 0.68
CA ALA A 161 32.99 -11.27 -0.04
C ALA A 161 34.02 -12.41 0.04
#